data_AF-A0A142XWY6-F1
#
_entry.id   AF-A0A142XWY6-F1
#
_cell.length_a   1.000
_cell.length_b   1.000
_cell.length_c   1.000
_cell.angle_alpha   90.00
_cell.angle_beta   90.00
_cell.angle_gamma   90.00
#
_symmetry.space_group_name_H-M   'P 1'
#
loop_
_entity.id
_entity.type
_entity.pdbx_description
1 polymer ?
#
loop_
_entity_poly.entity_id
_entity_poly.type
_entity_poly.pdbx_seq_one_letter_code
_entity_poly.pdbx_strand_id
1 'polypeptide(L)'
;MQSKPILILANRQCAGLVFPLLDDLRSAALVSPIAGSGNHAHWLLGHLVFSEGRYREMMEGFSNPCQSLQNKFGGGSQPDANAAGYPPYEELLGRLRSMDEEFMAWLDSTSEEELDQVLEGVPPQFELYFGTWRHMFLMRAMHWMHHRGQLADCRRAAGRPPLMI
;
A
#
# COMPACT_ATOMS: atom_id res chain seq x y z
N MET A 1 -19.12 2.82 17.51
CA MET A 1 -19.20 3.90 16.50
C MET A 1 -19.44 3.23 15.17
N GLN A 2 -20.48 3.58 14.41
CA GLN A 2 -20.67 3.02 13.06
C GLN A 2 -19.68 3.69 12.10
N SER A 3 -18.62 2.99 11.70
CA SER A 3 -17.59 3.54 10.82
C SER A 3 -17.24 2.66 9.64
N LYS A 4 -17.80 1.44 9.51
CA LYS A 4 -17.60 0.60 8.33
C LYS A 4 -17.83 1.35 7.00
N PRO A 5 -18.91 2.14 6.80
CA PRO A 5 -19.08 2.89 5.56
C PRO A 5 -17.97 3.91 5.28
N ILE A 6 -17.41 4.53 6.34
CA ILE A 6 -16.31 5.49 6.22
C ILE A 6 -15.01 4.78 5.88
N LEU A 7 -14.75 3.61 6.47
CA LEU A 7 -13.57 2.79 6.16
C LEU A 7 -13.60 2.30 4.71
N ILE A 8 -14.77 1.86 4.23
CA ILE A 8 -14.97 1.47 2.83
C ILE A 8 -14.70 2.66 1.91
N LEU A 9 -15.28 3.83 2.23
CA LEU A 9 -15.08 5.05 1.45
C LEU A 9 -13.60 5.44 1.40
N ALA A 10 -12.91 5.45 2.55
CA ALA A 10 -11.51 5.83 2.65
C ALA A 10 -10.60 4.91 1.80
N ASN A 11 -10.79 3.59 1.87
CA ASN A 11 -10.00 2.64 1.10
C ASN A 11 -10.30 2.71 -0.42
N ARG A 12 -11.57 2.88 -0.81
CA ARG A 12 -11.92 3.05 -2.23
C ARG A 12 -11.37 4.36 -2.80
N GLN A 13 -11.45 5.45 -2.04
CA GLN A 13 -10.91 6.74 -2.46
C GLN A 13 -9.39 6.71 -2.57
N CYS A 14 -8.67 6.13 -1.61
CA CYS A 14 -7.21 6.05 -1.72
C CYS A 14 -6.79 5.19 -2.92
N ALA A 15 -7.43 4.04 -3.17
CA ALA A 15 -7.18 3.22 -4.34
C ALA A 15 -7.43 3.99 -5.65
N GLY A 16 -8.55 4.71 -5.74
CA GLY A 16 -8.89 5.55 -6.88
C GLY A 16 -7.92 6.71 -7.14
N LEU A 17 -7.15 7.14 -6.13
CA LEU A 17 -6.12 8.19 -6.27
C LEU A 17 -4.71 7.63 -6.49
N VAL A 18 -4.45 6.38 -6.09
CA VAL A 18 -3.13 5.72 -6.17
C VAL A 18 -2.95 4.98 -7.50
N PHE A 19 -3.91 4.15 -7.89
CA PHE A 19 -3.79 3.34 -9.11
C PHE A 19 -3.52 4.17 -10.37
N PRO A 20 -4.19 5.32 -10.61
CA PRO A 20 -3.90 6.13 -11.79
C PRO A 20 -2.45 6.61 -11.87
N LEU A 21 -1.81 6.91 -10.71
CA LEU A 21 -0.40 7.28 -10.69
C LEU A 21 0.50 6.08 -10.98
N LEU A 22 0.17 4.89 -10.46
CA LEU A 22 0.90 3.66 -10.74
C LEU A 22 0.81 3.26 -12.22
N ASP A 23 -0.36 3.42 -12.83
CA ASP A 23 -0.57 3.18 -14.27
C ASP A 23 0.25 4.14 -15.11
N ASP A 24 0.16 5.44 -14.81
CA ASP A 24 0.92 6.49 -15.50
C ASP A 24 2.43 6.22 -15.40
N LEU A 25 2.95 6.01 -14.18
CA LEU A 25 4.39 5.89 -13.91
C LEU A 25 5.05 4.62 -14.45
N ARG A 26 4.30 3.68 -15.02
CA ARG A 26 4.82 2.44 -15.63
C ARG A 26 6.01 2.68 -16.56
N SER A 27 5.91 3.68 -17.45
CA SER A 27 6.98 4.02 -18.40
C SER A 27 8.15 4.81 -17.79
N ALA A 28 8.07 5.16 -16.51
CA ALA A 28 9.07 5.88 -15.74
C ALA A 28 9.29 5.23 -14.36
N ALA A 29 9.14 3.90 -14.27
CA ALA A 29 9.01 3.20 -12.98
C ALA A 29 10.24 3.30 -12.06
N LEU A 30 11.41 3.55 -12.64
CA LEU A 30 12.68 3.73 -11.92
C LEU A 30 13.05 5.20 -11.65
N VAL A 31 12.20 6.16 -12.04
CA VAL A 31 12.45 7.57 -11.74
C VAL A 31 12.16 7.83 -10.25
N SER A 32 13.22 8.11 -9.50
CA SER A 32 13.13 8.53 -8.10
C SER A 32 12.71 10.01 -7.97
N PRO A 33 12.08 10.41 -6.85
CA PRO A 33 11.63 11.79 -6.64
C PRO A 33 12.81 12.78 -6.51
N ILE A 34 13.96 12.29 -6.07
CA ILE A 34 15.23 13.02 -6.01
C ILE A 34 16.27 12.22 -6.79
N ALA A 35 17.13 12.89 -7.56
CA ALA A 35 18.16 12.21 -8.33
C ALA A 35 19.05 11.34 -7.41
N GLY A 36 19.03 10.02 -7.62
CA GLY A 36 19.80 9.06 -6.84
C GLY A 36 19.28 8.80 -5.40
N SER A 37 18.09 9.30 -5.03
CA SER A 37 17.55 9.10 -3.68
C SER A 37 16.03 9.07 -3.64
N GLY A 38 15.47 8.39 -2.64
CA GLY A 38 14.03 8.21 -2.48
C GLY A 38 13.48 7.07 -3.34
N ASN A 39 12.33 6.58 -2.91
CA ASN A 39 11.69 5.41 -3.49
C ASN A 39 11.08 5.76 -4.85
N HIS A 40 11.54 5.09 -5.91
CA HIS A 40 10.92 5.18 -7.23
C HIS A 40 9.63 4.35 -7.29
N ALA A 41 8.82 4.56 -8.33
CA ALA A 41 7.49 3.95 -8.46
C ALA A 41 7.49 2.41 -8.44
N HIS A 42 8.50 1.74 -9.01
CA HIS A 42 8.62 0.28 -8.98
C HIS A 42 8.80 -0.26 -7.55
N TRP A 43 9.64 0.40 -6.73
CA TRP A 43 9.78 0.03 -5.33
C TRP A 43 8.50 0.33 -4.55
N LEU A 44 7.87 1.49 -4.78
CA LEU A 44 6.62 1.87 -4.12
C LEU A 44 5.49 0.88 -4.42
N LEU A 45 5.36 0.45 -5.68
CA LEU A 45 4.40 -0.57 -6.08
C LEU A 45 4.66 -1.90 -5.35
N GLY A 46 5.91 -2.37 -5.37
CA GLY A 46 6.29 -3.60 -4.65
C GLY A 46 6.06 -3.49 -3.14
N HIS A 47 6.32 -2.31 -2.56
CA HIS A 47 6.08 -2.03 -1.15
C HIS A 47 4.60 -2.08 -0.78
N LEU A 48 3.73 -1.56 -1.63
CA LEU A 48 2.28 -1.69 -1.45
C LEU A 48 1.86 -3.17 -1.53
N VAL A 49 2.35 -3.94 -2.51
CA VAL A 49 2.08 -5.40 -2.61
C VAL A 49 2.52 -6.15 -1.35
N PHE A 50 3.71 -5.88 -0.83
CA PHE A 50 4.19 -6.49 0.40
C PHE A 50 3.33 -6.10 1.62
N SER A 51 2.97 -4.81 1.70
CA SER A 51 2.18 -4.25 2.80
C SER A 51 0.76 -4.81 2.84
N GLU A 52 0.11 -5.02 1.70
CA GLU A 52 -1.22 -5.65 1.64
C GLU A 52 -1.23 -7.03 2.31
N GLY A 53 -0.24 -7.86 2.02
CA GLY A 53 -0.11 -9.16 2.66
C GLY A 53 0.27 -9.05 4.15
N ARG A 54 0.97 -7.98 4.54
CA ARG A 54 1.34 -7.72 5.93
C ARG A 54 0.12 -7.32 6.77
N TYR A 55 -0.82 -6.55 6.23
CA TYR A 55 -2.06 -6.21 6.94
C TYR A 55 -2.88 -7.45 7.27
N ARG A 56 -3.05 -8.35 6.29
CA ARG A 56 -3.71 -9.66 6.48
C ARG A 56 -3.01 -10.49 7.55
N GLU A 57 -1.69 -10.56 7.49
CA GLU A 57 -0.90 -11.29 8.50
C GLU A 57 -1.08 -10.73 9.90
N MET A 58 -1.13 -9.40 10.06
CA MET A 58 -1.33 -8.76 11.37
C MET A 58 -2.72 -8.99 11.94
N MET A 59 -3.75 -9.04 11.09
CA MET A 59 -5.14 -9.09 11.53
C MET A 59 -5.66 -10.52 11.67
N GLU A 60 -5.32 -11.41 10.73
CA GLU A 60 -5.81 -12.80 10.67
C GLU A 60 -4.76 -13.83 11.12
N GLY A 61 -3.50 -13.43 11.28
CA GLY A 61 -2.40 -14.33 11.64
C GLY A 61 -1.91 -15.25 10.50
N PHE A 62 -2.41 -15.06 9.28
CA PHE A 62 -1.95 -15.82 8.11
C PHE A 62 -0.56 -15.37 7.65
N SER A 63 0.27 -16.29 7.16
CA SER A 63 1.57 -15.89 6.61
C SER A 63 1.38 -14.97 5.41
N ASN A 64 2.16 -13.88 5.37
CA ASN A 64 2.13 -12.95 4.24
C ASN A 64 2.47 -13.69 2.92
N PRO A 65 1.55 -13.74 1.93
CA PRO A 65 1.79 -14.46 0.67
C PRO A 65 2.88 -13.80 -0.20
N CYS A 66 3.36 -12.63 0.19
CA CYS A 66 4.44 -11.86 -0.42
C CYS A 66 5.72 -11.89 0.43
N GLN A 67 5.86 -12.80 1.41
CA GLN A 67 7.00 -12.81 2.33
C GLN A 67 8.37 -12.87 1.64
N SER A 68 8.47 -13.57 0.50
CA SER A 68 9.69 -13.65 -0.30
C SER A 68 10.16 -12.28 -0.83
N LEU A 69 9.27 -11.29 -0.87
CA LEU A 69 9.56 -9.94 -1.31
C LEU A 69 10.07 -9.01 -0.18
N GLN A 70 10.08 -9.47 1.07
CA GLN A 70 10.44 -8.65 2.24
C GLN A 70 11.79 -7.94 2.08
N ASN A 71 12.83 -8.63 1.61
CA ASN A 71 14.16 -8.04 1.48
C ASN A 71 14.22 -6.95 0.40
N LYS A 72 13.27 -6.95 -0.55
CA LYS A 72 13.22 -5.99 -1.67
C LYS A 72 12.27 -4.83 -1.41
N PHE A 73 11.16 -5.09 -0.73
CA PHE A 73 10.04 -4.16 -0.62
C PHE A 73 9.53 -3.97 0.82
N GLY A 74 10.05 -4.71 1.80
CA GLY A 74 9.69 -4.52 3.21
C GLY A 74 10.19 -3.19 3.76
N GLY A 75 9.62 -2.75 4.87
CA GLY A 75 10.08 -1.55 5.58
C GLY A 75 11.58 -1.63 5.89
N GLY A 76 12.32 -0.58 5.54
CA GLY A 76 13.78 -0.50 5.70
C GLY A 76 14.61 -1.03 4.53
N SER A 77 14.00 -1.73 3.57
CA SER A 77 14.67 -2.07 2.30
C SER A 77 15.01 -0.81 1.49
N GLN A 78 15.98 -0.94 0.59
CA GLN A 78 16.45 0.17 -0.24
C GLN A 78 16.01 -0.02 -1.69
N PRO A 79 15.63 1.06 -2.40
CA PRO A 79 15.35 1.01 -3.82
C PRO A 79 16.62 0.63 -4.61
N ASP A 80 16.47 -0.27 -5.57
CA ASP A 80 17.50 -0.75 -6.47
C ASP A 80 17.29 -0.03 -7.81
N ALA A 81 18.34 0.66 -8.29
CA ALA A 81 18.30 1.35 -9.57
C ALA A 81 18.24 0.38 -10.77
N ASN A 82 18.49 -0.92 -10.55
CA ASN A 82 18.42 -1.94 -11.59
C ASN A 82 17.04 -2.63 -11.63
N ALA A 83 16.27 -2.37 -12.70
CA ALA A 83 14.96 -3.01 -12.91
C ALA A 83 15.02 -4.54 -12.88
N ALA A 84 16.12 -5.16 -13.32
CA ALA A 84 16.27 -6.62 -13.31
C ALA A 84 16.34 -7.20 -11.89
N GLY A 85 16.55 -6.36 -10.87
CA GLY A 85 16.47 -6.74 -9.46
C GLY A 85 15.04 -6.95 -8.96
N TYR A 86 14.01 -6.59 -9.74
CA TYR A 86 12.61 -6.67 -9.33
C TYR A 86 11.79 -7.66 -10.16
N PRO A 87 10.69 -8.19 -9.58
CA PRO A 87 9.63 -8.77 -10.39
C PRO A 87 9.11 -7.75 -11.43
N PRO A 88 8.60 -8.21 -12.58
CA PRO A 88 8.01 -7.33 -13.58
C PRO A 88 6.98 -6.36 -12.98
N TYR A 89 7.06 -5.09 -13.38
CA TYR A 89 6.15 -4.05 -12.88
C TYR A 89 4.68 -4.43 -13.06
N GLU A 90 4.35 -5.02 -14.20
CA GLU A 90 2.99 -5.49 -14.51
C GLU A 90 2.49 -6.60 -13.61
N GLU A 91 3.37 -7.53 -13.26
CA GLU A 91 3.03 -8.62 -12.36
C GLU A 91 2.69 -8.05 -10.97
N LEU A 92 3.49 -7.11 -10.47
CA LEU A 92 3.24 -6.44 -9.20
C LEU A 92 1.96 -5.60 -9.24
N LEU A 93 1.70 -4.88 -10.33
CA LEU A 93 0.52 -4.04 -10.47
C LEU A 93 -0.76 -4.88 -10.55
N GLY A 94 -0.75 -5.95 -11.34
CA GLY A 94 -1.86 -6.90 -11.39
C GLY A 94 -2.11 -7.56 -10.04
N ARG A 95 -1.04 -7.94 -9.32
CA ARG A 95 -1.14 -8.51 -7.98
C ARG A 95 -1.71 -7.53 -6.97
N LEU A 96 -1.27 -6.25 -6.99
CA LEU A 96 -1.81 -5.23 -6.10
C LEU A 96 -3.31 -5.02 -6.31
N ARG A 97 -3.79 -5.03 -7.56
CA ARG A 97 -5.22 -4.91 -7.88
C ARG A 97 -6.03 -6.09 -7.33
N SER A 98 -5.56 -7.32 -7.55
CA SER A 98 -6.21 -8.51 -6.98
C SER A 98 -6.29 -8.43 -5.46
N MET A 99 -5.18 -8.05 -4.81
CA MET A 99 -5.13 -7.93 -3.35
C MET A 99 -6.04 -6.81 -2.82
N ASP A 100 -6.16 -5.69 -3.53
CA ASP A 100 -7.10 -4.62 -3.17
C ASP A 100 -8.55 -5.08 -3.28
N GLU A 101 -8.92 -5.79 -4.34
CA GLU A 101 -10.27 -6.37 -4.50
C GLU A 101 -10.59 -7.37 -3.39
N GLU A 102 -9.65 -8.28 -3.09
CA GLU A 102 -9.79 -9.27 -2.01
C GLU A 102 -9.85 -8.62 -0.61
N PHE A 103 -9.12 -7.53 -0.40
CA PHE A 103 -9.12 -6.79 0.86
C PHE A 103 -10.44 -6.01 1.02
N MET A 104 -10.93 -5.39 -0.04
CA MET A 104 -12.20 -4.68 -0.04
C MET A 104 -13.39 -5.62 0.13
N ALA A 105 -13.40 -6.78 -0.53
CA ALA A 105 -14.42 -7.80 -0.33
C ALA A 105 -14.47 -8.29 1.12
N TRP A 106 -13.30 -8.42 1.75
CA TRP A 106 -13.20 -8.76 3.17
C TRP A 106 -13.78 -7.66 4.06
N LEU A 107 -13.36 -6.41 3.90
CA LEU A 107 -13.93 -5.28 4.65
C LEU A 107 -15.46 -5.17 4.46
N ASP A 108 -15.97 -5.40 3.24
CA ASP A 108 -17.40 -5.41 2.94
C ASP A 108 -18.12 -6.56 3.68
N SER A 109 -17.44 -7.67 3.97
CA SER A 109 -17.99 -8.81 4.72
C SER A 109 -17.86 -8.66 6.25
N THR A 110 -16.89 -7.89 6.75
CA THR A 110 -16.64 -7.67 8.19
C THR A 110 -17.79 -6.92 8.85
N SER A 111 -18.34 -7.44 9.94
CA SER A 111 -19.36 -6.78 10.78
C SER A 111 -18.80 -5.55 11.49
N GLU A 112 -19.69 -4.68 11.99
CA GLU A 112 -19.23 -3.47 12.71
C GLU A 112 -18.54 -3.84 14.04
N GLU A 113 -18.95 -4.95 14.67
CA GLU A 113 -18.40 -5.48 15.91
C GLU A 113 -17.02 -6.11 15.71
N GLU A 114 -16.80 -6.84 14.62
CA GLU A 114 -15.48 -7.42 14.29
C GLU A 114 -14.40 -6.34 14.09
N LEU A 115 -14.79 -5.13 13.68
CA LEU A 115 -13.84 -4.01 13.58
C LEU A 115 -13.21 -3.64 14.93
N ASP A 116 -13.84 -3.96 16.06
CA ASP A 116 -13.28 -3.69 17.39
C ASP A 116 -12.39 -4.84 17.92
N GLN A 117 -12.13 -5.88 17.12
CA GLN A 117 -11.16 -6.91 17.45
C GLN A 117 -9.77 -6.30 17.64
N VAL A 118 -9.18 -6.58 18.80
CA VAL A 118 -7.85 -6.10 19.19
C VAL A 118 -6.77 -6.88 18.46
N LEU A 119 -5.73 -6.19 17.97
CA LEU A 119 -4.52 -6.83 17.48
C LEU A 119 -3.56 -7.05 18.66
N GLU A 120 -3.18 -8.30 18.88
CA GLU A 120 -2.23 -8.65 19.95
C GLU A 120 -0.80 -8.20 19.61
N GLY A 121 -0.02 -7.89 20.64
CA GLY A 121 1.41 -7.57 20.48
C GLY A 121 1.72 -6.19 19.88
N VAL A 122 0.71 -5.34 19.71
CA VAL A 122 0.90 -3.94 19.27
C VAL A 122 1.53 -3.12 20.40
N PRO A 123 2.71 -2.49 20.19
CA PRO A 123 3.31 -1.64 21.21
C PRO A 123 2.44 -0.42 21.54
N PRO A 124 2.45 0.10 22.78
CA PRO A 124 1.57 1.20 23.21
C PRO A 124 1.64 2.45 22.32
N GLN A 125 2.84 2.82 21.86
CA GLN A 125 3.04 3.97 20.98
C GLN A 125 2.40 3.82 19.57
N PHE A 126 1.96 2.60 19.24
CA PHE A 126 1.37 2.25 17.96
C PHE A 126 -0.11 1.89 18.05
N GLU A 127 -0.72 1.89 19.24
CA GLU A 127 -2.13 1.52 19.45
C GLU A 127 -3.12 2.36 18.61
N LEU A 128 -2.86 3.66 18.44
CA LEU A 128 -3.70 4.52 17.61
C LEU A 128 -3.79 4.04 16.15
N TYR A 129 -2.72 3.44 15.65
CA TYR A 129 -2.61 3.02 14.25
C TYR A 129 -2.97 1.55 14.10
N PHE A 130 -2.57 0.70 15.07
CA PHE A 130 -2.64 -0.75 14.96
C PHE A 130 -3.45 -1.47 16.03
N GLY A 131 -4.05 -0.78 17.00
CA GLY A 131 -4.65 -1.43 18.17
C GLY A 131 -5.89 -2.29 17.88
N THR A 132 -6.66 -1.99 16.83
CA THR A 132 -7.84 -2.78 16.44
C THR A 132 -7.94 -2.94 14.93
N TRP A 133 -8.80 -3.85 14.46
CA TRP A 133 -9.09 -4.03 13.05
C TRP A 133 -9.56 -2.73 12.40
N ARG A 134 -10.39 -1.95 13.11
CA ARG A 134 -10.85 -0.60 12.72
C ARG A 134 -9.69 0.33 12.43
N HIS A 135 -8.73 0.41 13.36
CA HIS A 135 -7.52 1.22 13.16
C HIS A 135 -6.73 0.73 11.96
N MET A 136 -6.71 -0.59 11.70
CA MET A 136 -5.96 -1.17 10.59
C MET A 136 -6.53 -0.90 9.22
N PHE A 137 -7.85 -1.02 9.08
CA PHE A 137 -8.53 -0.61 7.86
C PHE A 137 -8.34 0.87 7.54
N LEU A 138 -8.32 1.74 8.56
CA LEU A 138 -8.02 3.16 8.36
C LEU A 138 -6.54 3.38 8.02
N MET A 139 -5.63 2.71 8.73
CA MET A 139 -4.19 2.86 8.54
C MET A 139 -3.75 2.40 7.15
N ARG A 140 -4.36 1.36 6.58
CA ARG A 140 -4.14 0.98 5.18
C ARG A 140 -4.41 2.14 4.23
N ALA A 141 -5.58 2.78 4.33
CA ALA A 141 -5.92 3.91 3.48
C ALA A 141 -4.94 5.08 3.65
N MET A 142 -4.56 5.38 4.89
CA MET A 142 -3.58 6.44 5.19
C MET A 142 -2.18 6.11 4.67
N HIS A 143 -1.75 4.85 4.74
CA HIS A 143 -0.47 4.37 4.21
C HIS A 143 -0.42 4.46 2.68
N TRP A 144 -1.49 4.07 2.01
CA TRP A 144 -1.62 4.25 0.56
C TRP A 144 -1.54 5.73 0.17
N MET A 145 -2.22 6.61 0.91
CA MET A 145 -2.16 8.06 0.66
C MET A 145 -0.78 8.66 0.97
N HIS A 146 -0.04 8.13 1.94
CA HIS A 146 1.35 8.51 2.17
C HIS A 146 2.21 8.20 0.93
N HIS A 147 2.12 6.97 0.39
CA HIS A 147 2.86 6.58 -0.80
C HIS A 147 2.35 7.25 -2.10
N ARG A 148 1.08 7.63 -2.15
CA ARG A 148 0.52 8.50 -3.21
C ARG A 148 1.30 9.80 -3.34
N GLY A 149 1.71 10.40 -2.22
CA GLY A 149 2.56 11.60 -2.21
C GLY A 149 3.91 11.35 -2.89
N GLN A 150 4.57 10.24 -2.53
CA GLN A 150 5.86 9.85 -3.12
C GLN A 150 5.75 9.54 -4.62
N LEU A 151 4.66 8.89 -5.05
CA LEU A 151 4.37 8.67 -6.48
C LEU A 151 4.20 10.00 -7.22
N ALA A 152 3.49 10.97 -6.64
CA ALA A 152 3.34 12.29 -7.25
C ALA A 152 4.70 13.00 -7.42
N ASP A 153 5.62 12.84 -6.47
CA ASP A 153 6.98 13.36 -6.57
C ASP A 153 7.81 12.63 -7.64
N CYS A 154 7.73 11.30 -7.74
CA CYS A 154 8.33 10.54 -8.84
C CYS A 154 7.85 11.05 -10.19
N ARG A 155 6.55 11.34 -10.28
CA ARG A 155 5.91 11.80 -11.51
C ARG A 155 6.37 13.19 -11.91
N ARG A 156 6.52 14.09 -10.94
CA ARG A 156 7.12 15.42 -11.14
C ARG A 156 8.58 15.30 -11.58
N ALA A 157 9.36 14.42 -10.95
CA ALA A 157 10.75 14.16 -11.34
C ALA A 157 10.87 13.57 -12.75
N ALA A 158 9.87 12.80 -13.20
CA ALA A 158 9.76 12.31 -14.57
C ALA A 158 9.37 13.39 -15.60
N GLY A 159 9.28 14.67 -15.19
CA GLY A 159 8.97 15.80 -16.06
C GLY A 159 7.50 15.90 -16.47
N ARG A 160 6.59 15.24 -15.75
CA ARG A 160 5.17 15.18 -16.14
C ARG A 160 4.34 16.26 -15.45
N PRO A 161 3.39 16.91 -16.16
CA PRO A 161 2.48 17.90 -15.59
C PRO A 161 1.47 17.24 -14.64
N PRO A 162 0.94 17.88 -13.59
CA PRO A 162 0.06 17.24 -12.60
C PRO A 162 -1.00 16.31 -13.18
N LEU A 163 -1.19 15.13 -12.57
CA LEU A 163 -2.26 14.21 -12.96
C LEU A 163 -3.59 14.72 -12.37
N MET A 164 -4.52 15.07 -13.24
CA MET A 164 -5.90 15.39 -12.85
C MET A 164 -6.68 14.07 -12.77
N ILE A 165 -7.32 13.84 -11.63
CA ILE A 165 -8.07 12.63 -11.25
C ILE A 165 -9.43 13.04 -10.70
#